data_AF-A0A510GC30-F1
#
_entry.id   AF-A0A510GC30-F1
#
_cell.length_a   1.000
_cell.length_b   1.000
_cell.length_c   1.000
_cell.angle_alpha   90.00
_cell.angle_beta   90.00
_cell.angle_gamma   90.00
#
_symmetry.space_group_name_H-M   'P 1'
#
loop_
_entity.id
_entity.type
_entity.pdbx_description
1 polymer ?
#
loop_
_entity_poly.entity_id
_entity_poly.type
_entity_poly.pdbx_seq_one_letter_code
_entity_poly.pdbx_strand_id
1 'polypeptide(L)'
;MNIDGGGAGEIAEALKVNTSLTSLHLDDNNIGDQGARSLAEARKSNISLTSLYLDNYDIVEATLNTTIEQQDLEELKYNQLISAIKKK
;
A
#
# COMPACT_ATOMS: atom_id res chain seq x y z
N MET A 1 -16.80 9.26 -13.92
CA MET A 1 -17.48 8.22 -13.13
C MET A 1 -16.91 8.30 -11.74
N ASN A 2 -17.73 8.32 -10.70
CA ASN A 2 -17.24 8.35 -9.32
C ASN A 2 -17.16 6.90 -8.83
N ILE A 3 -15.98 6.42 -8.51
CA ILE A 3 -15.77 5.10 -7.91
C ILE A 3 -15.92 5.26 -6.40
N ASP A 4 -16.92 4.61 -5.84
CA ASP A 4 -17.10 4.54 -4.40
C ASP A 4 -16.27 3.38 -3.79
N GLY A 5 -16.33 3.22 -2.47
CA GLY A 5 -15.60 2.15 -1.80
C GLY A 5 -16.02 0.73 -2.22
N GLY A 6 -17.25 0.55 -2.71
CA GLY A 6 -17.70 -0.72 -3.28
C GLY A 6 -16.97 -1.02 -4.60
N GLY A 7 -16.97 -0.04 -5.51
CA GLY A 7 -16.25 -0.15 -6.79
C GLY A 7 -14.74 -0.33 -6.61
N ALA A 8 -14.13 0.33 -5.63
CA ALA A 8 -12.72 0.12 -5.26
C ALA A 8 -12.43 -1.33 -4.80
N GLY A 9 -13.37 -1.95 -4.09
CA GLY A 9 -13.28 -3.36 -3.70
C GLY A 9 -13.31 -4.31 -4.90
N GLU A 10 -14.16 -4.06 -5.89
CA GLU A 10 -14.21 -4.87 -7.11
C GLU A 10 -12.92 -4.75 -7.93
N ILE A 11 -12.37 -3.53 -8.03
CA ILE A 11 -11.07 -3.29 -8.67
C ILE A 11 -9.97 -4.02 -7.92
N ALA A 12 -9.99 -4.05 -6.58
CA ALA A 12 -9.01 -4.77 -5.79
C ALA A 12 -9.04 -6.30 -6.09
N GLU A 13 -10.21 -6.91 -6.20
CA GLU A 13 -10.31 -8.33 -6.57
C GLU A 13 -9.78 -8.58 -8.00
N ALA A 14 -10.09 -7.69 -8.95
CA ALA A 14 -9.56 -7.78 -10.31
C ALA A 14 -8.02 -7.65 -10.33
N LEU A 15 -7.46 -6.76 -9.51
CA LEU A 15 -6.01 -6.58 -9.39
C LEU A 15 -5.31 -7.85 -8.89
N LYS A 16 -5.90 -8.65 -8.01
CA LYS A 16 -5.22 -9.87 -7.49
C LYS A 16 -4.88 -10.89 -8.58
N VAL A 17 -5.65 -10.92 -9.67
CA VAL A 17 -5.45 -11.87 -10.79
C VAL A 17 -4.88 -11.20 -12.03
N ASN A 18 -4.82 -9.87 -12.07
CA ASN A 18 -4.27 -9.12 -13.19
C ASN A 18 -2.74 -9.15 -13.15
N THR A 19 -2.12 -9.67 -14.21
CA THR A 19 -0.66 -9.81 -14.33
C THR A 19 -0.05 -8.94 -15.44
N SER A 20 -0.85 -8.06 -16.05
CA SER A 20 -0.43 -7.21 -17.17
C SER A 20 -0.47 -5.72 -16.87
N LEU A 21 -1.32 -5.28 -15.94
CA LEU A 21 -1.52 -3.88 -15.62
C LEU A 21 -0.37 -3.37 -14.75
N THR A 22 0.36 -2.38 -15.25
CA THR A 22 1.52 -1.79 -14.57
C THR A 22 1.20 -0.51 -13.80
N SER A 23 0.17 0.23 -14.23
CA SER A 23 -0.23 1.49 -13.60
C SER A 23 -1.76 1.59 -13.52
N LEU A 24 -2.27 2.05 -12.38
CA LEU A 24 -3.69 2.30 -12.16
C LEU A 24 -3.90 3.68 -11.51
N HIS A 25 -4.74 4.49 -12.15
CA HIS A 25 -5.11 5.84 -11.73
C HIS A 25 -6.56 5.85 -11.27
N LEU A 26 -6.78 6.16 -9.99
CA LEU A 26 -8.09 6.29 -9.34
C LEU A 26 -8.18 7.61 -8.57
N ASP A 27 -7.30 8.56 -8.86
CA ASP A 27 -7.37 9.94 -8.39
C ASP A 27 -8.75 10.56 -8.62
N ASP A 28 -9.13 11.48 -7.73
CA ASP A 28 -10.40 12.20 -7.74
C ASP A 28 -11.66 11.29 -7.67
N ASN A 29 -11.54 10.11 -7.05
CA ASN A 29 -12.67 9.22 -6.73
C ASN A 29 -12.95 9.15 -5.22
N ASN A 30 -14.21 9.01 -4.83
CA ASN A 30 -14.61 8.86 -3.42
C ASN A 30 -14.52 7.40 -2.94
N ILE A 31 -13.33 6.80 -3.03
CA ILE A 31 -13.10 5.39 -2.69
C ILE A 31 -13.22 5.09 -1.20
N GLY A 32 -13.02 6.09 -0.34
CA GLY A 32 -13.02 5.96 1.11
C GLY A 32 -11.94 5.01 1.67
N ASP A 33 -11.76 5.03 2.99
CA ASP A 33 -10.70 4.28 3.68
C ASP A 33 -10.74 2.77 3.40
N GLN A 34 -11.96 2.20 3.38
CA GLN A 34 -12.14 0.77 3.14
C GLN A 34 -11.76 0.37 1.70
N GLY A 35 -12.10 1.21 0.72
CA GLY A 35 -11.73 0.98 -0.68
C GLY A 35 -10.22 1.10 -0.88
N ALA A 36 -9.61 2.15 -0.32
CA ALA A 36 -8.16 2.36 -0.35
C ALA A 36 -7.40 1.19 0.30
N ARG A 37 -7.87 0.68 1.44
CA ARG A 37 -7.27 -0.48 2.12
C ARG A 37 -7.34 -1.76 1.26
N SER A 38 -8.48 -2.03 0.63
CA SER A 38 -8.64 -3.18 -0.26
C SER A 38 -7.67 -3.12 -1.45
N LEU A 39 -7.53 -1.94 -2.06
CA LEU A 39 -6.59 -1.71 -3.17
C LEU A 39 -5.13 -1.86 -2.75
N ALA A 40 -4.77 -1.39 -1.55
CA ALA A 40 -3.44 -1.57 -0.99
C ALA A 40 -3.10 -3.05 -0.73
N GLU A 41 -4.04 -3.83 -0.19
CA GLU A 41 -3.84 -5.28 -0.01
C GLU A 41 -3.73 -6.01 -1.36
N ALA A 42 -4.56 -5.69 -2.34
CA ALA A 42 -4.45 -6.27 -3.68
C ALA A 42 -3.13 -5.92 -4.39
N ARG A 43 -2.59 -4.72 -4.14
CA ARG A 43 -1.28 -4.30 -4.67
C ARG A 43 -0.13 -5.16 -4.12
N LYS A 44 -0.20 -5.61 -2.86
CA LYS A 44 0.83 -6.48 -2.26
C LYS A 44 0.91 -7.85 -2.94
N SER A 45 -0.20 -8.36 -3.47
CA SER A 45 -0.24 -9.65 -4.16
C SER A 45 -0.12 -9.55 -5.68
N ASN A 46 -0.34 -8.37 -6.27
CA ASN A 46 -0.18 -8.15 -7.70
C ASN A 46 1.29 -7.96 -8.08
N ILE A 47 1.82 -8.89 -8.87
CA ILE A 47 3.24 -8.91 -9.30
C ILE A 47 3.57 -7.92 -10.42
N SER A 48 2.57 -7.38 -11.10
CA SER A 48 2.71 -6.56 -12.31
C SER A 48 2.47 -5.07 -12.05
N LEU A 49 1.63 -4.73 -11.07
CA LEU A 49 1.26 -3.36 -10.77
C LEU A 49 2.41 -2.68 -10.04
N THR A 50 3.01 -1.67 -10.67
CA THR A 50 4.13 -0.89 -10.14
C THR A 50 3.68 0.47 -9.63
N SER A 51 2.55 0.99 -10.10
CA SER A 51 2.00 2.30 -9.73
C SER A 51 0.50 2.23 -9.42
N LEU A 52 0.07 2.84 -8.32
CA LEU A 52 -1.33 2.96 -7.92
C LEU A 52 -1.56 4.36 -7.34
N TYR A 53 -2.43 5.15 -7.96
CA TYR A 53 -2.73 6.53 -7.57
C TYR A 53 -4.17 6.61 -7.04
N LEU A 54 -4.34 7.04 -5.79
CA LEU A 54 -5.63 7.03 -5.09
C LEU A 54 -6.12 8.40 -4.64
N ASP A 55 -5.23 9.39 -4.47
CA ASP A 55 -5.57 10.72 -3.96
C ASP A 55 -4.74 11.82 -4.61
N ASN A 56 -5.31 13.03 -4.61
CA ASN A 56 -4.71 14.26 -5.12
C ASN A 56 -3.79 14.96 -4.09
N TYR A 57 -3.31 14.25 -3.06
CA TYR A 57 -2.23 14.71 -2.18
C TYR A 57 -1.36 13.52 -1.76
N ASP A 58 -0.10 13.56 -2.19
CA ASP A 58 1.08 12.87 -1.66
C ASP A 58 0.84 11.53 -0.93
N ILE A 59 0.76 10.43 -1.70
CA ILE A 59 1.22 9.13 -1.19
C ILE A 59 2.65 8.93 -1.69
N VAL A 60 3.59 9.60 -1.02
CA VAL A 60 5.05 9.47 -1.21
C VAL A 60 5.60 8.12 -0.71
N GLU A 61 4.79 7.22 -0.13
CA GLU A 61 5.33 6.11 0.67
C GLU A 61 4.95 4.68 0.22
N ALA A 62 4.14 4.49 -0.84
CA ALA A 62 3.88 3.13 -1.34
C ALA A 62 4.95 2.62 -2.34
N THR A 63 5.82 3.51 -2.82
CA THR A 63 6.89 3.22 -3.80
C THR A 63 8.27 3.05 -3.17
N LEU A 64 8.43 3.28 -1.86
CA LEU A 64 9.75 3.21 -1.19
C LEU A 64 10.00 1.92 -0.38
N ASN A 65 9.00 1.04 -0.22
CA ASN A 65 9.12 -0.13 0.68
C ASN A 65 9.11 -1.53 0.07
N THR A 66 9.36 -1.67 -1.23
CA THR A 66 9.61 -3.00 -1.82
C THR A 66 11.07 -3.25 -2.22
N THR A 67 11.99 -2.33 -1.94
CA THR A 67 13.41 -2.53 -2.27
C THR A 67 14.32 -2.85 -1.07
N ILE A 68 13.88 -2.76 0.19
CA ILE A 68 14.74 -3.15 1.33
C ILE A 68 13.90 -3.75 2.47
N GLU A 69 14.15 -5.02 2.82
CA GLU A 69 14.31 -5.56 4.18
C GLU A 69 13.69 -4.79 5.39
N GLN A 70 12.41 -4.42 5.36
CA GLN A 70 11.80 -3.56 6.39
C GLN A 70 10.77 -4.23 7.32
N GLN A 71 10.85 -5.55 7.51
CA GLN A 71 10.21 -6.17 8.68
C GLN A 71 11.17 -6.37 9.86
N ASP A 72 12.49 -6.48 9.62
CA ASP A 72 13.44 -6.79 10.70
C ASP A 72 14.12 -5.55 11.33
N LEU A 73 14.28 -4.43 10.60
CA LEU A 73 15.13 -3.32 11.06
C LEU A 73 14.47 -2.38 12.08
N GLU A 74 13.16 -2.13 12.00
CA GLU A 74 12.41 -1.28 12.95
C GLU A 74 12.27 -1.98 14.32
N GLU A 75 11.92 -3.27 14.32
CA GLU A 75 11.84 -4.08 15.53
C GLU A 75 13.22 -4.24 16.19
N LEU A 76 14.28 -4.45 15.40
CA LEU A 76 15.65 -4.52 15.92
C LEU A 76 16.09 -3.18 16.55
N LYS A 77 15.78 -2.04 15.93
CA LYS A 77 16.10 -0.71 16.48
C LYS A 77 15.30 -0.41 17.76
N TYR A 78 14.01 -0.73 17.78
CA TYR A 78 13.15 -0.57 18.96
C TYR A 78 13.63 -1.43 20.13
N ASN A 79 14.00 -2.68 19.88
CA ASN A 79 14.53 -3.60 20.88
C ASN A 79 15.92 -3.18 21.40
N GLN A 80 16.80 -2.66 20.52
CA GLN A 80 18.09 -2.12 20.93
C GLN A 80 17.96 -0.89 21.83
N LEU A 81 17.03 0.03 21.53
CA LEU A 81 16.77 1.23 22.33
C LEU A 81 16.29 0.88 23.75
N ILE A 82 15.34 -0.05 23.87
CA ILE A 82 14.84 -0.55 25.17
C ILE A 82 15.98 -1.18 25.99
N SER A 83 16.85 -1.96 25.35
CA SER A 83 17.98 -2.61 26.02
C SER A 83 19.02 -1.62 26.54
N ALA A 84 19.25 -0.51 25.82
CA ALA A 84 20.17 0.54 26.23
C ALA A 84 19.62 1.37 27.40
N ILE A 85 18.29 1.56 27.47
CA ILE A 85 17.63 2.24 28.58
C ILE A 85 17.63 1.37 29.85
N LYS A 86 17.46 0.05 29.72
CA LYS A 86 17.43 -0.89 30.86
C LYS A 86 18.82 -1.20 31.46
N LYS A 87 19.91 -0.82 30.80
CA LYS A 87 21.30 -1.02 31.26
C LYS A 87 21.92 0.21 31.94
N LYS A 88 21.15 1.27 32.15
CA LYS A 88 21.47 2.39 33.05
C LYS A 88 20.69 2.24 34.34
#